data_AF-A0A847Y4C8-F1
#
_entry.id   AF-A0A847Y4C8-F1
#
_cell.length_a   1.000
_cell.length_b   1.000
_cell.length_c   1.000
_cell.angle_alpha   90.00
_cell.angle_beta   90.00
_cell.angle_gamma   90.00
#
_symmetry.space_group_name_H-M   'P 1'
#
loop_
_entity.id
_entity.type
_entity.pdbx_description
1 polymer ?
#
loop_
_entity_poly.entity_id
_entity_poly.type
_entity_poly.pdbx_seq_one_letter_code
_entity_poly.pdbx_strand_id
1 'polypeptide(L)'
;MVDDLQTRGIPCSECQAGIMRYRKITYLTWLNEDLITVPDFPAWVCDVCGRREYDGQAIFQLNLLLNPTAGKPTPAVRKHRIPKKKPQQKRPRASRPE
;
A
#
# COMPACT_ATOMS: atom_id res chain seq x y z
N MET A 1 -26.27 14.88 -22.54
CA MET A 1 -26.10 15.61 -21.26
C MET A 1 -25.19 14.77 -20.38
N VAL A 2 -23.88 14.94 -20.50
CA VAL A 2 -22.88 14.15 -19.75
C VAL A 2 -21.70 15.06 -19.41
N ASP A 3 -21.86 16.08 -18.56
CA ASP A 3 -20.67 16.77 -18.02
C ASP A 3 -20.88 17.64 -16.76
N ASP A 4 -22.10 17.93 -16.31
CA ASP A 4 -22.29 18.88 -15.20
C ASP A 4 -21.78 18.40 -13.82
N LEU A 5 -21.59 17.09 -13.62
CA LEU A 5 -21.05 16.54 -12.37
C LEU A 5 -19.52 16.47 -12.35
N GLN A 6 -18.87 16.47 -13.52
CA GLN A 6 -17.41 16.37 -13.62
C GLN A 6 -16.71 17.73 -13.49
N THR A 7 -17.48 18.81 -13.64
CA THR A 7 -17.01 20.20 -13.50
C THR A 7 -16.93 20.67 -12.05
N ARG A 8 -17.55 19.97 -11.09
CA ARG A 8 -17.42 20.26 -9.65
C ARG A 8 -16.14 19.62 -9.11
N GLY A 9 -14.98 20.14 -9.54
CA GLY A 9 -13.68 19.68 -9.08
C GLY A 9 -13.54 19.70 -7.55
N ILE A 10 -12.56 18.97 -7.03
CA ILE A 10 -12.33 18.83 -5.58
C ILE A 10 -11.94 20.20 -5.02
N PRO A 11 -12.68 20.77 -4.05
CA PRO A 11 -12.33 22.07 -3.47
C PRO A 11 -11.06 21.95 -2.62
N CYS A 12 -10.23 23.00 -2.61
CA CYS A 12 -9.05 23.03 -1.77
C CYS A 12 -9.42 23.17 -0.29
N SER A 13 -8.97 22.28 0.58
CA SER A 13 -9.29 22.35 2.02
C SER A 13 -8.58 23.49 2.78
N GLU A 14 -7.57 24.13 2.18
CA GLU A 14 -6.82 25.23 2.81
C GLU A 14 -7.43 26.60 2.50
N CYS A 15 -7.60 26.94 1.22
CA CYS A 15 -8.13 28.26 0.84
C CYS A 15 -9.65 28.27 0.58
N GLN A 16 -10.28 27.12 0.31
CA GLN A 16 -11.69 26.97 -0.08
C GLN A 16 -12.16 27.78 -1.30
N ALA A 17 -11.30 28.61 -1.89
CA ALA A 17 -11.56 29.41 -3.08
C ALA A 17 -11.13 28.70 -4.37
N GLY A 18 -10.10 27.84 -4.30
CA GLY A 18 -9.54 27.15 -5.45
C GLY A 18 -10.00 25.70 -5.59
N ILE A 19 -9.75 25.16 -6.79
CA ILE A 19 -10.02 23.77 -7.15
C ILE A 19 -8.69 23.02 -7.26
N MET A 20 -8.67 21.80 -6.73
CA MET A 20 -7.54 20.88 -6.80
C MET A 20 -7.47 20.29 -8.22
N ARG A 21 -6.37 20.56 -8.95
CA ARG A 21 -6.14 20.09 -10.31
C ARG A 21 -5.05 19.02 -10.34
N TYR A 22 -5.31 17.91 -11.02
CA TYR A 22 -4.31 16.88 -11.23
C TYR A 22 -3.15 17.40 -12.10
N ARG A 23 -1.92 17.20 -11.62
CA ARG A 23 -0.65 17.63 -12.22
C ARG A 23 0.43 16.60 -11.97
N LYS A 24 1.42 16.56 -12.86
CA LYS A 24 2.68 15.84 -12.66
C LYS A 24 3.72 16.86 -12.23
N ILE A 25 4.30 16.68 -11.05
CA ILE A 25 5.28 17.60 -10.45
C ILE A 25 6.50 16.82 -9.94
N THR A 26 7.58 17.52 -9.61
CA THR A 26 8.71 16.89 -8.95
C THR A 26 8.41 16.70 -7.46
N TYR A 27 8.46 15.47 -6.99
CA TYR A 27 8.41 15.14 -5.56
C TYR A 27 9.83 15.12 -5.00
N LEU A 28 10.06 15.88 -3.93
CA LEU A 28 11.33 15.91 -3.21
C LEU A 28 11.11 15.33 -1.83
N THR A 29 11.94 14.36 -1.47
CA THR A 29 11.92 13.76 -0.15
C THR A 29 13.34 13.44 0.31
N TRP A 30 13.55 13.46 1.63
CA TRP A 30 14.80 13.04 2.22
C TRP A 30 14.70 11.57 2.61
N LEU A 31 15.72 10.79 2.26
CA LEU A 31 15.91 9.43 2.75
C LEU A 31 17.26 9.38 3.45
N ASN A 32 17.24 9.34 4.79
CA ASN A 32 18.43 9.53 5.62
C ASN A 32 19.10 10.89 5.29
N GLU A 33 20.33 10.87 4.81
CA GLU A 33 21.11 12.07 4.44
C GLU A 33 21.04 12.36 2.93
N ASP A 34 20.39 11.50 2.15
CA ASP A 34 20.27 11.64 0.70
C ASP A 34 18.96 12.34 0.32
N LEU A 35 19.08 13.38 -0.50
CA LEU A 35 17.93 14.03 -1.13
C LEU A 35 17.52 13.26 -2.38
N ILE A 36 16.29 12.79 -2.41
CA ILE A 36 15.71 12.07 -3.55
C ILE A 36 14.76 13.00 -4.29
N THR A 37 14.93 13.08 -5.60
CA THR A 37 14.04 13.81 -6.50
C THR A 37 13.35 12.84 -7.45
N VAL A 38 12.02 12.80 -7.44
CA VAL A 38 11.22 11.96 -8.32
C VAL A 38 10.47 12.86 -9.30
N PRO A 39 10.83 12.87 -10.60
CA PRO A 39 10.11 13.62 -11.62
C PRO A 39 8.74 12.98 -11.91
N ASP A 40 7.87 13.73 -12.57
CA ASP A 40 6.56 13.27 -13.05
C ASP A 40 5.63 12.66 -11.97
N PHE A 41 5.80 13.06 -10.71
CA PHE A 41 5.06 12.52 -9.58
C PHE A 41 3.61 13.05 -9.57
N PRO A 42 2.61 12.16 -9.45
CA PRO A 42 1.20 12.54 -9.49
C PRO A 42 0.78 13.30 -8.22
N ALA A 43 0.22 14.49 -8.41
CA ALA A 43 -0.30 15.31 -7.33
C ALA A 43 -1.52 16.14 -7.76
N TRP A 44 -2.36 16.47 -6.80
CA TRP A 44 -3.37 17.52 -6.94
C TRP A 44 -2.79 18.84 -6.44
N VAL A 45 -2.83 19.86 -7.28
CA VAL A 45 -2.35 21.21 -6.96
C VAL A 45 -3.52 22.18 -7.02
N CYS A 46 -3.72 22.95 -5.96
CA CYS A 46 -4.70 24.03 -5.97
C CYS A 46 -4.29 25.11 -6.97
N ASP A 47 -5.22 25.51 -7.84
CA ASP A 47 -5.01 26.56 -8.83
C ASP A 47 -4.96 27.99 -8.26
N VAL A 48 -5.35 28.17 -6.99
CA VAL A 48 -5.34 29.48 -6.30
C VAL A 48 -4.17 29.59 -5.32
N CYS A 49 -4.11 28.76 -4.27
CA CYS A 49 -3.08 28.87 -3.23
C CYS A 49 -1.82 28.01 -3.48
N GLY A 50 -1.84 27.11 -4.46
CA GLY A 50 -0.70 26.25 -4.78
C GLY A 50 -0.50 25.05 -3.83
N ARG A 51 -1.42 24.82 -2.90
CA ARG A 51 -1.41 23.64 -2.02
C ARG A 51 -1.29 22.35 -2.83
N ARG A 52 -0.47 21.42 -2.36
CA ARG A 52 -0.24 20.13 -3.02
C ARG A 52 -0.71 18.98 -2.14
N GLU A 53 -1.47 18.08 -2.73
CA GLU A 53 -1.79 16.77 -2.17
C GLU A 53 -1.24 15.70 -3.12
N TYR A 54 -0.32 14.89 -2.64
CA TYR A 54 0.32 13.85 -3.42
C TYR A 54 -0.55 12.59 -3.48
N ASP A 55 -0.47 11.83 -4.58
CA ASP A 55 -1.20 10.56 -4.69
C ASP A 55 -0.66 9.54 -3.67
N GLY A 56 -1.54 9.07 -2.79
CA GLY A 56 -1.18 8.13 -1.73
C GLY A 56 -0.70 6.77 -2.25
N GLN A 57 -1.22 6.30 -3.38
CA GLN A 57 -0.74 5.05 -4.00
C GLN A 57 0.67 5.23 -4.57
N ALA A 58 0.94 6.37 -5.22
CA ALA A 58 2.27 6.67 -5.73
C ALA A 58 3.30 6.79 -4.59
N ILE A 59 2.93 7.42 -3.46
CA ILE A 59 3.79 7.49 -2.27
C ILE A 59 4.08 6.09 -1.73
N PHE A 60 3.05 5.24 -1.61
CA PHE A 60 3.21 3.88 -1.12
C PHE A 60 4.17 3.06 -2.01
N GLN A 61 4.01 3.15 -3.32
CA GLN A 61 4.90 2.48 -4.28
C GLN A 61 6.33 3.02 -4.20
N LEU A 62 6.50 4.34 -4.07
CA LEU A 62 7.82 4.94 -3.88
C LEU A 62 8.49 4.40 -2.62
N ASN A 63 7.76 4.37 -1.49
CA ASN A 63 8.28 3.82 -0.25
C ASN A 63 8.66 2.34 -0.36
N LEU A 64 7.91 1.55 -1.14
CA LEU A 64 8.23 0.15 -1.39
C LEU A 64 9.53 0.00 -2.19
N LEU A 65 9.74 0.84 -3.21
CA LEU A 65 10.96 0.85 -4.02
C LEU A 65 12.19 1.34 -3.23
N LEU A 66 11.99 2.34 -2.36
CA LEU A 66 13.03 2.89 -1.50
C LEU A 66 13.34 2.00 -0.29
N ASN A 67 12.51 0.99 -0.01
CA ASN A 67 12.76 0.10 1.12
C ASN A 67 14.02 -0.74 0.87
N PRO A 68 15.06 -0.64 1.72
CA PRO A 68 16.33 -1.36 1.53
C PRO A 68 16.22 -2.89 1.71
N THR A 69 15.02 -3.38 2.04
CA THR A 69 14.69 -4.82 2.13
C THR A 69 13.96 -5.32 0.88
N ALA A 70 13.60 -4.43 -0.06
CA ALA A 70 13.02 -4.80 -1.34
C ALA A 70 14.00 -5.71 -2.11
N GLY A 71 13.68 -7.00 -2.18
CA GLY A 71 14.51 -8.01 -2.86
C GLY A 71 15.31 -8.93 -1.92
N LYS A 72 15.35 -8.69 -0.61
CA LYS A 72 15.88 -9.70 0.33
C LYS A 72 14.83 -10.82 0.42
N PRO A 73 15.18 -12.08 0.13
CA PRO A 73 14.24 -13.17 0.30
C PRO A 73 13.73 -13.13 1.73
N THR A 74 12.41 -13.06 1.91
CA THR A 74 11.82 -13.25 3.23
C THR A 74 12.39 -14.57 3.75
N PRO A 75 13.02 -14.60 4.94
CA PRO A 75 13.51 -15.86 5.48
C PRO A 75 12.31 -16.78 5.54
N ALA A 76 12.35 -17.83 4.71
CA ALA A 76 11.26 -18.78 4.61
C ALA A 76 10.97 -19.26 6.02
N VAL A 77 9.82 -18.86 6.58
CA VAL A 77 9.36 -19.36 7.86
C VAL A 77 9.28 -20.87 7.67
N ARG A 78 10.27 -21.60 8.20
CA ARG A 78 10.25 -23.05 8.24
C ARG A 78 9.03 -23.38 9.05
N LYS A 79 7.92 -23.70 8.38
CA LYS A 79 6.74 -24.27 9.02
C LYS A 79 7.27 -25.49 9.77
N HIS A 80 7.42 -25.37 11.09
CA HIS A 80 7.70 -26.52 11.93
C HIS A 80 6.59 -27.52 11.61
N ARG A 81 6.95 -28.58 10.88
CA ARG A 81 6.05 -29.72 10.66
C ARG A 81 5.72 -30.23 12.05
N ILE A 82 4.54 -29.89 12.55
CA ILE A 82 3.97 -30.55 13.73
C ILE A 82 3.96 -32.04 13.38
N PRO A 83 4.71 -32.89 14.10
CA PRO A 83 4.71 -34.31 13.79
C PRO A 83 3.30 -34.83 14.00
N LYS A 84 2.65 -35.25 12.91
CA LYS A 84 1.34 -35.91 12.96
C LYS A 84 1.50 -37.17 13.82
N LYS A 85 0.99 -37.14 15.06
CA LYS A 85 0.83 -38.36 15.88
C LYS A 85 -0.03 -39.33 15.06
N LYS A 86 0.53 -40.51 14.76
CA LYS A 86 -0.21 -41.60 14.09
C LYS A 86 -1.47 -41.90 14.92
N PRO A 87 -2.66 -42.05 14.30
CA PRO A 87 -3.85 -42.46 15.03
C PRO A 87 -3.61 -43.89 15.54
N GLN A 88 -3.62 -44.07 16.86
CA GLN A 88 -3.66 -45.41 17.45
C GLN A 88 -5.00 -46.04 17.07
N GLN A 89 -4.94 -47.00 16.15
CA GLN A 89 -6.05 -47.88 15.81
C GLN A 89 -6.47 -48.63 17.09
N LYS A 90 -7.59 -48.22 17.68
CA LYS A 90 -8.24 -48.98 18.75
C LYS A 90 -8.66 -50.32 18.16
N ARG A 91 -7.99 -51.41 18.55
CA ARG A 91 -8.40 -52.77 18.20
C ARG A 91 -9.80 -53.01 18.81
N PRO A 92 -10.77 -53.55 18.05
CA PRO A 92 -12.04 -53.95 18.64
C PRO A 92 -11.81 -55.07 19.66
N ARG A 93 -12.33 -54.89 20.87
CA ARG A 93 -12.34 -55.91 21.90
C ARG A 93 -13.30 -57.01 21.44
N ALA A 94 -12.77 -58.21 21.19
CA ALA A 94 -13.59 -59.37 20.89
C ALA A 94 -14.53 -59.65 22.06
N SER A 95 -15.83 -59.64 21.79
CA SER A 95 -16.88 -60.06 22.71
C SER A 95 -16.77 -61.56 22.93
N ARG A 96 -16.62 -61.98 24.19
CA ARG A 96 -16.65 -63.39 24.60
C ARG A 96 -18.13 -63.82 24.69
N PRO A 97 -18.55 -64.93 24.06
CA PRO A 97 -19.87 -65.50 24.29
C PRO A 97 -19.85 -66.40 25.52
N GLU A 98 -20.84 -66.25 26.39
CA GLU A 98 -21.40 -67.29 27.26
C GLU A 98 -22.87 -66.96 27.50
#